data_AF-A0A8C5DTA1-F1
#
_entry.id   AF-A0A8C5DTA1-F1
#
_cell.length_a   1.000
_cell.length_b   1.000
_cell.length_c   1.000
_cell.angle_alpha   90.00
_cell.angle_beta   90.00
_cell.angle_gamma   90.00
#
_symmetry.space_group_name_H-M   'P 1'
#
loop_
_entity.id
_entity.type
_entity.pdbx_description
1 polymer ?
#
loop_
_entity_poly.entity_id
_entity_poly.type
_entity_poly.pdbx_seq_one_letter_code
_entity_poly.pdbx_strand_id
1 'polypeptide(L)'
;MRAAVVAMVMLLTSVVDADVKPQKDFNLQRFTGRWYRVGLAYDSPSFAPFRDKVRVSQGLIAALANGNVNLTMWDATPAGCVMKLYQYVKTTIAGQFTYFSTRHNRVKDVTVVETDYTTYAIVLKHKVFHREYTQVALYGRSQRVPNHVIQKFKAFALSRGFPRDSILTPLPAENCPVAASGSASGR
;
A
#
# COMPACT_ATOMS: atom_id res chain seq x y z
N MET A 1 -27.01 52.20 -15.53
CA MET A 1 -26.76 51.02 -14.67
C MET A 1 -25.34 50.55 -14.95
N ARG A 2 -24.41 50.69 -14.01
CA ARG A 2 -23.01 50.29 -14.20
C ARG A 2 -22.85 48.86 -13.67
N ALA A 3 -22.56 47.92 -14.57
CA ALA A 3 -22.32 46.52 -14.21
C ALA A 3 -20.93 46.41 -13.56
N ALA A 4 -20.88 45.91 -12.32
CA ALA A 4 -19.63 45.59 -11.64
C ALA A 4 -19.15 44.21 -12.13
N VAL A 5 -17.96 44.18 -12.74
CA VAL A 5 -17.29 42.92 -13.09
C VAL A 5 -16.53 42.43 -11.86
N VAL A 6 -17.05 41.39 -11.21
CA VAL A 6 -16.36 40.72 -10.11
C VAL A 6 -15.35 39.74 -10.71
N ALA A 7 -14.08 40.12 -10.70
CA ALA A 7 -12.98 39.23 -11.09
C ALA A 7 -12.76 38.18 -9.98
N MET A 8 -13.22 36.95 -10.23
CA MET A 8 -12.98 35.81 -9.33
C MET A 8 -11.53 35.35 -9.52
N VAL A 9 -10.65 35.78 -8.62
CA VAL A 9 -9.27 35.27 -8.56
C VAL A 9 -9.34 33.82 -8.08
N MET A 10 -9.24 32.86 -9.01
CA MET A 10 -8.98 31.48 -8.66
C MET A 10 -7.55 31.39 -8.11
N LEU A 11 -7.42 31.42 -6.78
CA LEU A 11 -6.17 31.02 -6.13
C LEU A 11 -5.92 29.55 -6.50
N LEU A 12 -4.97 29.34 -7.42
CA LEU A 12 -4.27 28.08 -7.57
C LEU A 12 -3.57 27.79 -6.24
N THR A 13 -4.27 27.12 -5.32
CA THR A 13 -3.62 26.47 -4.19
C THR A 13 -2.69 25.43 -4.78
N SER A 14 -1.40 25.77 -4.89
CA SER A 14 -0.36 24.77 -5.08
C SER A 14 -0.58 23.74 -3.97
N VAL A 15 -0.96 22.53 -4.33
CA VAL A 15 -0.93 21.40 -3.40
C VAL A 15 0.51 21.30 -2.97
N VAL A 16 0.81 21.87 -1.80
CA VAL A 16 2.07 21.62 -1.11
C VAL A 16 2.05 20.13 -0.90
N ASP A 17 2.88 19.42 -1.67
CA ASP A 17 3.04 17.98 -1.60
C ASP A 17 3.66 17.71 -0.22
N ALA A 18 2.81 17.64 0.81
CA ALA A 18 3.23 17.45 2.18
C ALA A 18 4.04 16.16 2.20
N ASP A 19 5.34 16.27 2.48
CA ASP A 19 6.26 15.13 2.48
C ASP A 19 5.67 14.08 3.42
N VAL A 20 5.24 12.95 2.86
CA VAL A 20 4.54 11.91 3.60
C VAL A 20 5.54 11.30 4.58
N LYS A 21 5.34 11.60 5.87
CA LYS A 21 6.17 11.08 6.95
C LYS A 21 5.75 9.64 7.29
N PRO A 22 6.71 8.78 7.67
CA PRO A 22 6.38 7.45 8.16
C PRO A 22 5.68 7.52 9.53
N GLN A 23 5.04 6.41 9.91
CA GLN A 23 4.51 6.17 11.24
C GLN A 23 5.54 6.56 12.30
N LYS A 24 5.13 7.43 13.23
CA LYS A 24 5.97 7.83 14.35
C LYS A 24 6.36 6.62 15.19
N ASP A 25 7.63 6.56 15.60
CA ASP A 25 8.21 5.50 16.42
C ASP A 25 7.98 4.09 15.83
N PHE A 26 8.12 3.98 14.50
CA PHE A 26 7.89 2.73 13.78
C PHE A 26 8.74 1.59 14.34
N ASN A 27 8.08 0.52 14.78
CA ASN A 27 8.72 -0.68 15.28
C ASN A 27 8.59 -1.83 14.26
N LEU A 28 9.71 -2.18 13.61
CA LEU A 28 9.73 -3.22 12.59
C LEU A 28 9.31 -4.59 13.16
N GLN A 29 9.74 -4.95 14.37
CA GLN A 29 9.44 -6.26 14.95
C GLN A 29 7.94 -6.45 15.15
N ARG A 30 7.24 -5.42 15.65
CA ARG A 30 5.77 -5.43 15.77
C ARG A 30 5.06 -5.45 14.41
N PHE A 31 5.71 -4.95 13.36
CA PHE A 31 5.20 -4.94 12.00
C PHE A 31 5.38 -6.27 11.26
N THR A 32 6.25 -7.17 11.75
CA THR A 32 6.47 -8.48 11.13
C THR A 32 5.22 -9.38 11.19
N GLY A 33 5.29 -10.48 10.45
CA GLY A 33 4.25 -11.51 10.43
C GLY A 33 3.26 -11.33 9.29
N ARG A 34 2.10 -11.96 9.46
CA ARG A 34 1.08 -12.06 8.41
C ARG A 34 0.27 -10.77 8.30
N TRP A 35 -0.01 -10.38 7.07
CA TRP A 35 -0.88 -9.28 6.66
C TRP A 35 -1.73 -9.70 5.47
N TYR A 36 -2.82 -8.99 5.21
CA TYR A 36 -3.66 -9.14 4.02
C TYR A 36 -3.81 -7.79 3.34
N ARG A 37 -3.48 -7.70 2.05
CA ARG A 37 -3.75 -6.49 1.25
C ARG A 37 -5.25 -6.44 0.95
N VAL A 38 -5.98 -5.64 1.72
CA VAL A 38 -7.45 -5.51 1.69
C VAL A 38 -7.92 -4.23 0.99
N GLY A 39 -6.99 -3.33 0.65
CA GLY A 39 -7.27 -2.17 -0.21
C GLY A 39 -6.07 -1.81 -1.06
N LEU A 40 -6.33 -1.25 -2.25
CA LEU A 40 -5.30 -0.82 -3.20
C LEU A 40 -5.78 0.39 -3.99
N ALA A 41 -5.06 1.50 -3.93
CA ALA A 41 -5.20 2.62 -4.85
C ALA A 41 -4.06 2.58 -5.88
N TYR A 42 -4.41 2.41 -7.15
CA TYR A 42 -3.43 2.36 -8.23
C TYR A 42 -4.05 2.73 -9.59
N ASP A 43 -3.65 3.87 -10.14
CA ASP A 43 -4.23 4.45 -11.37
C ASP A 43 -3.39 4.21 -12.64
N SER A 44 -2.52 3.21 -12.63
CA SER A 44 -1.73 2.85 -13.81
C SER A 44 -2.63 2.39 -14.97
N PRO A 45 -2.47 2.94 -16.19
CA PRO A 45 -3.19 2.46 -17.38
C PRO A 45 -2.95 0.98 -17.65
N SER A 46 -1.72 0.50 -17.45
CA SER A 46 -1.37 -0.91 -17.64
C SER A 46 -1.98 -1.83 -16.57
N PHE A 47 -2.51 -1.26 -15.48
CA PHE A 47 -3.24 -1.98 -14.45
C PHE A 47 -4.77 -1.92 -14.61
N ALA A 48 -5.31 -0.94 -15.33
CA ALA A 48 -6.75 -0.73 -15.47
C ALA A 48 -7.54 -1.98 -15.89
N PRO A 49 -7.08 -2.82 -16.85
CA PRO A 49 -7.79 -4.04 -17.27
C PRO A 49 -7.83 -5.19 -16.24
N PHE A 50 -7.18 -5.00 -15.08
CA PHE A 50 -7.07 -6.00 -14.02
C PHE A 50 -7.76 -5.60 -12.72
N ARG A 51 -8.31 -4.38 -12.61
CA ARG A 51 -8.86 -3.83 -11.36
C ARG A 51 -9.96 -4.71 -10.76
N ASP A 52 -10.84 -5.22 -11.61
CA ASP A 52 -11.95 -6.12 -11.28
C ASP A 52 -11.51 -7.54 -10.91
N LYS A 53 -10.30 -7.92 -11.30
CA LYS A 53 -9.71 -9.24 -11.02
C LYS A 53 -8.90 -9.27 -9.72
N VAL A 54 -8.62 -8.11 -9.13
CA VAL A 54 -7.88 -8.04 -7.87
C VAL A 54 -8.67 -8.70 -6.76
N ARG A 55 -8.01 -9.58 -6.02
CA ARG A 55 -8.53 -10.19 -4.79
C ARG A 55 -7.64 -9.83 -3.60
N VAL A 56 -8.18 -9.98 -2.39
CA VAL A 56 -7.39 -9.89 -1.16
C VAL A 56 -6.22 -10.85 -1.27
N SER A 57 -5.02 -10.35 -1.01
CA SER A 57 -3.77 -11.11 -1.15
C SER A 57 -3.07 -11.21 0.19
N GLN A 58 -2.59 -12.38 0.54
CA GLN A 58 -1.82 -12.55 1.78
C GLN A 58 -0.39 -12.05 1.60
N GLY A 59 0.16 -11.43 2.63
CA GLY A 59 1.56 -11.05 2.75
C GLY A 59 2.19 -11.62 4.01
N LEU A 60 3.47 -11.99 3.94
CA LEU A 60 4.30 -12.33 5.10
C LEU A 60 5.49 -11.38 5.11
N ILE A 61 5.61 -10.61 6.20
CA ILE A 61 6.73 -9.70 6.45
C ILE A 61 7.72 -10.39 7.37
N ALA A 62 8.94 -10.60 6.88
CA ALA A 62 10.06 -11.13 7.66
C ALA A 62 11.16 -10.07 7.78
N ALA A 63 11.52 -9.71 9.01
CA ALA A 63 12.67 -8.84 9.27
C ALA A 63 13.97 -9.66 9.17
N LEU A 64 14.98 -9.07 8.55
CA LEU A 64 16.33 -9.63 8.43
C LEU A 64 17.25 -9.03 9.50
N ALA A 65 18.33 -9.73 9.85
CA ALA A 65 19.28 -9.30 10.88
C ALA A 65 19.93 -7.93 10.58
N ASN A 66 20.07 -7.59 9.29
CA ASN A 66 20.59 -6.29 8.86
C ASN A 66 19.54 -5.16 8.89
N GLY A 67 18.29 -5.45 9.26
CA GLY A 67 17.16 -4.51 9.30
C GLY A 67 16.39 -4.36 7.98
N ASN A 68 16.81 -5.07 6.92
CA ASN A 68 16.02 -5.18 5.69
C ASN A 68 14.79 -6.08 5.92
N VAL A 69 13.88 -6.09 4.94
CA VAL A 69 12.61 -6.80 5.03
C VAL A 69 12.36 -7.61 3.77
N ASN A 70 11.99 -8.88 3.94
CA ASN A 70 11.38 -9.67 2.89
C ASN A 70 9.86 -9.62 3.02
N LEU A 71 9.19 -9.27 1.93
CA LEU A 71 7.74 -9.42 1.81
C LEU A 71 7.45 -10.50 0.78
N THR A 72 6.87 -11.60 1.23
CA THR A 72 6.30 -12.61 0.33
C THR A 72 4.81 -12.34 0.19
N MET A 73 4.32 -12.15 -1.03
CA MET A 73 2.91 -11.98 -1.36
C MET A 73 2.38 -13.20 -2.11
N TRP A 74 1.14 -13.58 -1.83
CA TRP A 74 0.38 -14.59 -2.56
C TRP A 74 -0.85 -13.92 -3.17
N ASP A 75 -0.80 -13.67 -4.47
CA ASP A 75 -1.87 -13.05 -5.23
C ASP A 75 -2.71 -14.15 -5.93
N ALA A 76 -4.03 -14.11 -5.78
CA ALA A 76 -4.93 -15.00 -6.52
C ALA A 76 -5.08 -14.52 -7.96
N THR A 77 -4.99 -15.45 -8.91
CA THR A 77 -5.19 -15.20 -10.34
C THR A 77 -6.14 -16.25 -10.92
N PRO A 78 -6.70 -16.04 -12.13
CA PRO A 78 -7.50 -17.07 -12.81
C PRO A 78 -6.74 -18.40 -13.03
N ALA A 79 -5.41 -18.35 -13.13
CA ALA A 79 -4.55 -19.53 -13.31
C ALA A 79 -4.09 -20.17 -11.98
N GLY A 80 -4.55 -19.67 -10.83
CA GLY A 80 -4.15 -20.14 -9.51
C GLY A 80 -3.39 -19.08 -8.69
N CYS A 81 -2.77 -19.52 -7.60
CA CYS A 81 -2.08 -18.64 -6.68
C CYS A 81 -0.63 -18.38 -7.12
N VAL A 82 -0.25 -17.11 -7.26
CA VAL A 82 1.10 -16.71 -7.65
C VAL A 82 1.84 -16.10 -6.48
N MET A 83 3.03 -16.62 -6.19
CA MET A 83 3.93 -16.08 -5.18
C MET A 83 4.84 -14.99 -5.74
N LYS A 84 4.99 -13.88 -5.03
CA LYS A 84 5.92 -12.79 -5.35
C LYS A 84 6.75 -12.42 -4.13
N LEU A 85 8.07 -12.41 -4.27
CA LEU A 85 9.00 -11.96 -3.23
C LEU A 85 9.47 -10.53 -3.55
N TYR A 86 9.38 -9.64 -2.57
CA TYR A 86 9.93 -8.29 -2.61
C TYR A 86 10.98 -8.13 -1.52
N GLN A 87 12.15 -7.65 -1.90
CA GLN A 87 13.25 -7.33 -1.00
C GLN A 87 13.27 -5.82 -0.75
N TYR A 88 12.96 -5.42 0.48
CA TYR A 88 12.98 -4.03 0.91
C TYR A 88 14.25 -3.75 1.69
N VAL A 89 14.99 -2.74 1.24
CA VAL A 89 16.22 -2.26 1.87
C VAL A 89 15.88 -1.13 2.83
N LYS A 90 16.36 -1.22 4.08
CA LYS A 90 16.14 -0.17 5.08
C LYS A 90 16.77 1.15 4.65
N THR A 91 16.17 2.25 5.09
CA THR A 91 16.80 3.58 5.02
C THR A 91 17.30 3.99 6.40
N THR A 92 17.83 5.21 6.52
CA THR A 92 18.16 5.83 7.81
C THR A 92 16.92 6.22 8.61
N ILE A 93 15.74 6.26 7.99
CA ILE A 93 14.47 6.66 8.61
C ILE A 93 13.62 5.40 8.87
N ALA A 94 13.26 5.17 10.13
CA ALA A 94 12.40 4.04 10.50
C ALA A 94 11.03 4.13 9.81
N GLY A 95 10.55 2.99 9.29
CA GLY A 95 9.30 2.94 8.52
C GLY A 95 9.43 3.35 7.05
N GLN A 96 10.63 3.77 6.62
CA GLN A 96 10.95 3.99 5.21
C GLN A 96 11.93 2.94 4.68
N PHE A 97 11.62 2.46 3.48
CA PHE A 97 12.37 1.45 2.77
C PHE A 97 12.52 1.84 1.30
N THR A 98 13.42 1.16 0.60
CA THR A 98 13.47 1.18 -0.86
C THR A 98 13.39 -0.24 -1.40
N TYR A 99 12.92 -0.39 -2.65
CA TYR A 99 13.01 -1.66 -3.35
C TYR A 99 13.21 -1.43 -4.85
N PHE A 100 13.81 -2.41 -5.51
CA PHE A 100 13.88 -2.43 -6.96
C PHE A 100 12.61 -3.06 -7.55
N SER A 101 11.86 -2.27 -8.32
CA SER A 101 10.66 -2.70 -9.00
C SER A 101 11.02 -3.27 -10.38
N THR A 102 11.10 -4.60 -10.50
CA THR A 102 11.36 -5.28 -11.78
C THR A 102 10.40 -4.84 -12.89
N ARG A 103 9.09 -4.75 -12.60
CA ARG A 103 8.05 -4.27 -13.54
C ARG A 103 8.36 -2.89 -14.16
N HIS A 104 8.99 -2.00 -13.41
CA HIS A 104 9.22 -0.61 -13.83
C HIS A 104 10.71 -0.30 -14.04
N ASN A 105 11.57 -1.32 -13.92
CA ASN A 105 13.02 -1.22 -13.99
C ASN A 105 13.62 -0.03 -13.20
N ARG A 106 13.15 0.20 -11.96
CA ARG A 106 13.61 1.32 -11.14
C ARG A 106 13.49 1.07 -9.64
N VAL A 107 14.30 1.77 -8.87
CA VAL A 107 14.15 1.85 -7.42
C VAL A 107 12.96 2.75 -7.07
N LYS A 108 12.19 2.35 -6.06
CA LYS A 108 11.09 3.12 -5.48
C LYS A 108 11.20 3.15 -3.96
N ASP A 109 10.83 4.27 -3.38
CA ASP A 109 10.61 4.40 -1.95
C ASP A 109 9.30 3.73 -1.51
N VAL A 110 9.28 3.26 -0.27
CA VAL A 110 8.11 2.73 0.42
C VAL A 110 8.07 3.31 1.82
N THR A 111 6.92 3.86 2.19
CA THR A 111 6.68 4.48 3.49
C THR A 111 5.50 3.79 4.15
N VAL A 112 5.73 3.23 5.34
CA VAL A 112 4.62 2.84 6.23
C VAL A 112 4.07 4.12 6.84
N VAL A 113 2.94 4.61 6.29
CA VAL A 113 2.36 5.91 6.63
C VAL A 113 1.74 5.87 8.02
N GLU A 114 0.98 4.82 8.30
CA GLU A 114 0.26 4.66 9.55
C GLU A 114 0.06 3.18 9.85
N THR A 115 0.21 2.76 11.10
CA THR A 115 -0.16 1.42 11.56
C THR A 115 -0.36 1.39 13.07
N ASP A 116 -1.35 0.63 13.52
CA ASP A 116 -1.51 0.25 14.93
C ASP A 116 -0.87 -1.10 15.25
N TYR A 117 -0.18 -1.71 14.26
CA TYR A 117 0.48 -3.01 14.27
C TYR A 117 -0.44 -4.23 14.40
N THR A 118 -1.64 -4.07 14.97
CA THR A 118 -2.53 -5.16 15.39
C THR A 118 -3.79 -5.27 14.55
N THR A 119 -4.22 -4.20 13.87
CA THR A 119 -5.42 -4.20 13.05
C THR A 119 -5.10 -3.89 11.59
N TYR A 120 -4.34 -2.82 11.32
CA TYR A 120 -4.12 -2.34 9.96
C TYR A 120 -2.78 -1.62 9.76
N ALA A 121 -2.44 -1.42 8.49
CA ALA A 121 -1.38 -0.53 8.06
C ALA A 121 -1.72 0.13 6.72
N ILE A 122 -1.39 1.40 6.56
CA ILE A 122 -1.45 2.13 5.28
C ILE A 122 -0.02 2.33 4.80
N VAL A 123 0.27 1.87 3.59
CA VAL A 123 1.61 1.90 3.01
C VAL A 123 1.55 2.65 1.68
N LEU A 124 2.42 3.64 1.52
CA LEU A 124 2.61 4.39 0.28
C LEU A 124 3.87 3.88 -0.42
N LYS A 125 3.78 3.61 -1.71
CA LYS A 125 4.93 3.37 -2.58
C LYS A 125 5.06 4.52 -3.56
N HIS A 126 6.30 4.96 -3.77
CA HIS A 126 6.65 6.07 -4.64
C HIS A 126 5.94 7.37 -4.23
N LYS A 127 6.53 8.07 -3.25
CA LYS A 127 5.93 9.23 -2.60
C LYS A 127 5.66 10.39 -3.55
N VAL A 128 6.59 10.67 -4.45
CA VAL A 128 6.41 11.65 -5.53
C VAL A 128 5.37 11.07 -6.47
N PHE A 129 4.22 11.73 -6.58
CA PHE A 129 3.11 11.14 -7.31
C PHE A 129 3.48 10.95 -8.78
N HIS A 130 3.31 9.71 -9.25
CA HIS A 130 3.40 9.36 -10.65
C HIS A 130 2.39 8.26 -10.93
N ARG A 131 1.50 8.53 -11.88
CA ARG A 131 0.33 7.68 -12.19
C ARG A 131 0.68 6.19 -12.40
N GLU A 132 1.80 5.92 -13.07
CA GLU A 132 2.26 4.54 -13.32
C GLU A 132 2.90 3.86 -12.10
N TYR A 133 3.42 4.64 -11.14
CA TYR A 133 4.35 4.12 -10.14
C TYR A 133 3.84 4.18 -8.71
N THR A 134 3.04 5.19 -8.38
CA THR A 134 2.52 5.45 -7.04
C THR A 134 1.41 4.48 -6.71
N GLN A 135 1.46 3.91 -5.51
CA GLN A 135 0.45 3.01 -4.98
C GLN A 135 0.20 3.32 -3.51
N VAL A 136 -1.05 3.28 -3.08
CA VAL A 136 -1.40 3.20 -1.67
C VAL A 136 -2.02 1.83 -1.41
N ALA A 137 -1.50 1.10 -0.44
CA ALA A 137 -2.05 -0.19 -0.04
C ALA A 137 -2.55 -0.11 1.40
N LEU A 138 -3.73 -0.68 1.63
CA LEU A 138 -4.25 -0.96 2.97
C LEU A 138 -4.01 -2.44 3.27
N TYR A 139 -3.28 -2.69 4.35
CA TYR A 139 -3.07 -4.00 4.91
C TYR A 139 -3.89 -4.19 6.18
N GLY A 140 -4.51 -5.35 6.36
CA GLY A 140 -5.18 -5.77 7.58
C GLY A 140 -4.53 -7.00 8.19
N ARG A 141 -4.62 -7.19 9.51
CA ARG A 141 -4.24 -8.47 10.16
C ARG A 141 -5.23 -9.60 9.87
N SER A 142 -6.39 -9.27 9.33
CA SER A 142 -7.43 -10.17 8.82
C SER A 142 -7.86 -9.73 7.42
N GLN A 143 -8.64 -10.57 6.72
CA GLN A 143 -9.15 -10.25 5.38
C GLN A 143 -10.23 -9.16 5.36
N ARG A 144 -10.72 -8.73 6.54
CA ARG A 144 -11.72 -7.66 6.70
C ARG A 144 -11.29 -6.75 7.83
N VAL A 145 -11.26 -5.45 7.57
CA VAL A 145 -10.94 -4.43 8.58
C VAL A 145 -12.17 -3.58 8.89
N PRO A 146 -12.22 -2.90 10.05
CA PRO A 146 -13.33 -2.03 10.39
C PRO A 146 -13.59 -0.94 9.34
N ASN A 147 -14.84 -0.53 9.19
CA ASN A 147 -15.24 0.43 8.15
C ASN A 147 -14.51 1.78 8.27
N HIS A 148 -14.24 2.25 9.49
CA HIS A 148 -13.49 3.49 9.72
C HIS A 148 -12.05 3.43 9.19
N VAL A 149 -11.41 2.25 9.20
CA VAL A 149 -10.08 2.02 8.61
C VAL A 149 -10.15 2.11 7.08
N ILE A 150 -11.20 1.55 6.48
CA ILE A 150 -11.42 1.64 5.03
C ILE A 150 -11.60 3.11 4.61
N GLN A 151 -12.39 3.88 5.36
CA GLN A 151 -12.58 5.31 5.07
C GLN A 151 -11.29 6.10 5.23
N LYS A 152 -10.48 5.80 6.24
CA LYS A 152 -9.15 6.40 6.42
C LYS A 152 -8.24 6.15 5.22
N PHE A 153 -8.16 4.90 4.75
CA PHE A 153 -7.41 4.55 3.54
C PHE A 153 -7.92 5.30 2.31
N LYS A 154 -9.24 5.34 2.09
CA LYS A 154 -9.84 6.05 0.95
C LYS A 154 -9.54 7.55 1.00
N ALA A 155 -9.67 8.18 2.16
CA ALA A 155 -9.36 9.59 2.35
C ALA A 155 -7.87 9.89 2.06
N PHE A 156 -6.96 9.04 2.54
CA PHE A 156 -5.54 9.18 2.25
C PHE A 156 -5.20 8.98 0.77
N ALA A 157 -5.80 7.98 0.10
CA ALA A 157 -5.62 7.80 -1.33
C ALA A 157 -6.12 9.02 -2.14
N LEU A 158 -7.29 9.56 -1.79
CA LEU A 158 -7.83 10.77 -2.43
C LEU A 158 -6.91 11.99 -2.21
N SER A 159 -6.35 12.17 -1.01
CA SER A 159 -5.43 13.28 -0.74
C SER A 159 -4.09 13.16 -1.48
N ARG A 160 -3.71 11.94 -1.91
CA ARG A 160 -2.57 11.71 -2.82
C ARG A 160 -2.93 11.91 -4.30
N GLY A 161 -4.17 12.27 -4.63
CA GLY A 161 -4.60 12.55 -6.01
C GLY A 161 -5.11 11.34 -6.80
N PHE A 162 -5.37 10.20 -6.15
CA PHE A 162 -5.97 9.06 -6.84
C PHE A 162 -7.45 9.32 -7.15
N PRO A 163 -7.93 9.05 -8.37
CA PRO A 163 -9.34 9.12 -8.68
C PRO A 163 -10.11 7.96 -8.03
N ARG A 164 -11.39 8.16 -7.71
CA ARG A 164 -12.19 7.21 -6.91
C ARG A 164 -12.27 5.80 -7.50
N ASP A 165 -12.34 5.70 -8.82
CA ASP A 165 -12.40 4.44 -9.58
C ASP A 165 -11.07 3.65 -9.58
N SER A 166 -9.98 4.29 -9.16
CA SER A 166 -8.68 3.63 -8.97
C SER A 166 -8.46 3.12 -7.53
N ILE A 167 -9.40 3.39 -6.61
CA ILE A 167 -9.33 3.00 -5.20
C ILE A 167 -10.20 1.78 -4.94
N LEU A 168 -9.55 0.64 -4.80
CA LEU A 168 -10.18 -0.67 -4.73
C LEU A 168 -10.25 -1.18 -3.29
N THR A 169 -11.37 -1.85 -2.96
CA THR A 169 -11.54 -2.70 -1.78
C THR A 169 -11.88 -4.11 -2.26
N PRO A 170 -10.87 -4.94 -2.56
CA PRO A 170 -11.06 -6.26 -3.18
C PRO A 170 -11.87 -7.22 -2.32
N LEU A 171 -12.54 -8.16 -2.98
CA LEU A 171 -13.18 -9.31 -2.31
C LEU A 171 -12.12 -10.33 -1.85
N PRO A 172 -12.42 -11.14 -0.82
CA PRO A 172 -11.63 -12.30 -0.43
C PRO A 172 -11.23 -13.20 -1.61
N ALA A 173 -10.05 -13.80 -1.52
CA ALA A 173 -9.65 -14.88 -2.40
C ALA A 173 -10.11 -16.21 -1.81
N GLU A 174 -10.75 -17.05 -2.63
CA GLU A 174 -11.24 -18.37 -2.19
C GLU A 174 -10.11 -19.43 -2.20
N ASN A 175 -9.12 -19.27 -3.10
CA ASN A 175 -8.23 -20.38 -3.50
C ASN A 175 -6.71 -20.09 -3.37
N CYS A 176 -6.30 -19.13 -2.53
CA CYS A 176 -4.88 -18.93 -2.23
C CYS A 176 -4.55 -19.45 -0.82
N PRO A 177 -3.49 -20.26 -0.65
CA PRO A 177 -3.15 -20.82 0.64
C PRO A 177 -2.90 -19.71 1.67
N VAL A 178 -3.51 -19.90 2.85
CA VAL A 178 -3.15 -19.16 4.04
C VAL A 178 -1.80 -19.72 4.49
N ALA A 179 -0.68 -19.10 4.11
CA ALA A 179 0.66 -19.63 4.44
C ALA A 179 0.71 -20.03 5.93
N ALA A 180 0.92 -21.33 6.19
CA ALA A 180 0.92 -21.89 7.53
C ALA A 180 1.88 -21.09 8.41
N SER A 181 1.44 -20.72 9.62
CA SER A 181 2.36 -20.29 10.67
C SER A 181 3.34 -21.45 10.88
N GLY A 182 4.63 -21.21 10.68
CA GLY A 182 5.66 -22.23 10.75
C GLY A 182 5.46 -23.13 11.97
N SER A 183 5.13 -24.39 11.74
CA SER A 183 5.32 -25.43 12.72
C SER A 183 6.82 -25.59 12.88
N ALA A 184 7.36 -25.05 13.97
CA ALA A 184 8.58 -25.58 14.55
C ALA A 184 8.27 -27.03 14.97
N SER A 185 8.47 -27.97 14.06
CA SER A 185 8.55 -29.40 14.41
C SER A 185 10.01 -29.69 14.67
N GLY A 186 10.45 -29.42 15.90
CA GLY A 186 11.60 -30.10 16.46
C GLY A 186 11.14 -31.45 16.99
N ARG A 187 11.60 -32.53 16.35
CA ARG A 187 12.00 -33.79 16.98
C ARG A 187 13.16 -34.35 16.19
#